data_AF-A0AAW1MKZ2-F1
#
_entry.id   AF-A0AAW1MKZ2-F1
#
_cell.length_a   1.000
_cell.length_b   1.000
_cell.length_c   1.000
_cell.angle_alpha   90.00
_cell.angle_beta   90.00
_cell.angle_gamma   90.00
#
_symmetry.space_group_name_H-M   'P 1'
#
loop_
_entity.id
_entity.type
_entity.pdbx_description
1 polymer ?
#
loop_
_entity_poly.entity_id
_entity_poly.type
_entity_poly.pdbx_seq_one_letter_code
_entity_poly.pdbx_strand_id
1 'polypeptide(L)'
;MLLGELKILSPITFGEGCNFFYNLGCNIFPRAVNATVESLKVLKREKAAAEEQLRDLIKSSGGESKEEFRQGVINTLERRLFHIPSFKIYRGVAGSYDYGPPGCSVKSNVLAFWR
;
A
#
# COMPACT_ATOMS: atom_id res chain seq x y z
N MET A 1 -23.37 -15.10 -80.11
CA MET A 1 -22.66 -14.49 -78.97
C MET A 1 -23.64 -14.50 -77.81
N LEU A 2 -23.55 -15.56 -76.98
CA LEU A 2 -23.12 -15.53 -75.57
C LEU A 2 -24.10 -14.74 -74.68
N LEU A 3 -24.64 -15.22 -73.56
CA LEU A 3 -24.79 -16.50 -72.86
C LEU A 3 -25.52 -16.15 -71.53
N GLY A 4 -26.29 -17.07 -70.95
CA GLY A 4 -26.67 -17.05 -69.51
C GLY A 4 -28.06 -16.48 -69.21
N GLU A 5 -29.14 -17.28 -69.15
CA GLU A 5 -29.63 -18.10 -68.00
C GLU A 5 -30.14 -17.25 -66.81
N LEU A 6 -31.28 -17.45 -66.12
CA LEU A 6 -32.45 -18.35 -66.20
C LEU A 6 -33.46 -17.91 -65.08
N LYS A 7 -34.77 -17.96 -65.35
CA LYS A 7 -35.98 -18.11 -64.45
C LYS A 7 -36.14 -17.16 -63.23
N ILE A 8 -37.08 -16.20 -63.17
CA ILE A 8 -38.57 -16.23 -63.19
C ILE A 8 -39.22 -16.99 -61.99
N LEU A 9 -39.88 -16.19 -61.11
CA LEU A 9 -41.03 -16.44 -60.20
C LEU A 9 -40.90 -17.54 -59.12
N SER A 10 -41.32 -17.38 -57.86
CA SER A 10 -42.59 -16.82 -57.36
C SER A 10 -42.60 -16.68 -55.81
N PRO A 11 -43.65 -16.10 -55.18
CA PRO A 11 -43.68 -15.53 -53.84
C PRO A 11 -44.28 -16.47 -52.77
N ILE A 12 -43.83 -16.39 -51.52
CA ILE A 12 -44.57 -16.95 -50.39
C ILE A 12 -44.47 -16.00 -49.19
N THR A 13 -45.54 -15.25 -48.97
CA THR A 13 -45.87 -14.68 -47.67
C THR A 13 -46.47 -15.75 -46.77
N PHE A 14 -46.26 -15.55 -45.46
CA PHE A 14 -47.11 -15.98 -44.35
C PHE A 14 -46.73 -17.26 -43.61
N GLY A 15 -46.42 -17.09 -42.31
CA GLY A 15 -46.47 -18.13 -41.30
C GLY A 15 -45.13 -18.45 -40.64
N GLU A 16 -44.78 -17.69 -39.59
CA GLU A 16 -44.47 -18.22 -38.24
C GLU A 16 -43.86 -17.09 -37.40
N GLY A 17 -44.72 -16.50 -36.56
CA GLY A 17 -44.28 -15.69 -35.43
C GLY A 17 -43.71 -16.58 -34.33
N CYS A 18 -42.92 -15.93 -33.47
CA CYS A 18 -42.37 -16.42 -32.19
C CYS A 18 -41.10 -17.28 -32.30
N ASN A 19 -39.92 -16.65 -32.28
CA ASN A 19 -38.79 -16.98 -31.37
C ASN A 19 -37.41 -16.38 -31.73
N PHE A 20 -37.25 -15.62 -32.81
CA PHE A 20 -35.88 -15.27 -33.23
C PHE A 20 -35.25 -14.05 -32.52
N PHE A 21 -36.04 -13.17 -31.89
CA PHE A 21 -35.50 -11.91 -31.34
C PHE A 21 -35.09 -11.93 -29.85
N TYR A 22 -35.30 -13.03 -29.11
CA TYR A 22 -34.96 -13.08 -27.68
C TYR A 22 -33.50 -13.50 -27.35
N ASN A 23 -32.71 -13.97 -28.33
CA ASN A 23 -31.41 -14.59 -28.05
C ASN A 23 -30.16 -13.77 -28.41
N LEU A 24 -30.28 -12.65 -29.12
CA LEU A 24 -29.09 -11.91 -29.61
C LEU A 24 -28.64 -10.73 -28.72
N GLY A 25 -29.42 -10.37 -27.68
CA GLY A 25 -29.10 -9.24 -26.79
C GLY A 25 -28.68 -9.59 -25.35
N CYS A 26 -28.95 -10.82 -24.87
CA CYS A 26 -28.93 -11.10 -23.42
C CYS A 26 -27.56 -11.47 -22.81
N ASN A 27 -26.51 -11.68 -23.60
CA ASN A 27 -25.22 -12.20 -23.11
C ASN A 27 -24.00 -11.29 -23.31
N ILE A 28 -24.16 -10.12 -23.94
CA ILE A 28 -23.03 -9.21 -24.23
C ILE A 28 -22.73 -8.31 -23.02
N PHE A 29 -23.75 -7.75 -22.39
CA PHE A 29 -23.61 -6.88 -21.22
C PHE A 29 -23.00 -7.59 -19.99
N PRO A 30 -23.51 -8.74 -19.52
CA PRO A 30 -22.90 -9.45 -18.39
C PRO A 30 -21.51 -10.01 -18.72
N ARG A 31 -21.21 -10.35 -19.98
CA ARG A 31 -19.90 -10.89 -20.37
C ARG A 31 -18.82 -9.81 -20.39
N ALA A 32 -19.13 -8.60 -20.87
CA ALA A 32 -18.20 -7.46 -20.82
C ALA A 32 -17.90 -7.06 -19.37
N VAL A 33 -18.93 -7.03 -18.51
CA VAL A 33 -18.77 -6.76 -17.07
C VAL A 33 -17.92 -7.84 -16.41
N ASN A 34 -18.21 -9.13 -16.63
CA ASN A 34 -17.42 -10.22 -16.06
C ASN A 34 -15.96 -10.19 -16.54
N ALA A 35 -15.70 -9.87 -17.81
CA ALA A 35 -14.35 -9.71 -18.33
C ALA A 35 -13.59 -8.58 -17.60
N THR A 36 -14.21 -7.42 -17.42
CA THR A 36 -13.60 -6.29 -16.69
C THR A 36 -13.34 -6.62 -15.21
N VAL A 37 -14.23 -7.38 -14.58
CA VAL A 37 -14.07 -7.86 -13.20
C VAL A 37 -12.88 -8.81 -13.07
N GLU A 38 -12.68 -9.72 -14.02
CA GLU A 38 -11.49 -10.59 -14.03
C GLU A 38 -10.20 -9.79 -14.20
N SER A 39 -10.16 -8.81 -15.11
CA SER A 39 -9.01 -7.89 -15.24
C SER A 39 -8.75 -7.13 -13.93
N LEU A 40 -9.80 -6.67 -13.25
CA LEU A 40 -9.68 -5.94 -11.99
C LEU A 40 -9.18 -6.82 -10.84
N LYS A 41 -9.53 -8.11 -10.84
CA LYS A 41 -9.01 -9.09 -9.88
C LYS A 41 -7.51 -9.33 -10.08
N VAL A 42 -7.04 -9.39 -11.32
CA VAL A 42 -5.60 -9.50 -11.64
C VAL A 42 -4.84 -8.30 -11.07
N LEU A 43 -5.27 -7.09 -11.40
CA LEU A 43 -4.63 -5.86 -10.90
C LEU A 43 -4.66 -5.74 -9.37
N LYS A 44 -5.73 -6.20 -8.72
CA LYS A 44 -5.79 -6.24 -7.24
C LYS A 44 -4.76 -7.20 -6.63
N ARG A 45 -4.53 -8.36 -7.26
CA ARG A 45 -3.51 -9.31 -6.80
C ARG A 45 -2.11 -8.73 -6.96
N GLU A 46 -1.84 -8.09 -8.10
CA GLU A 46 -0.55 -7.43 -8.35
C GLU A 46 -0.29 -6.29 -7.36
N LYS A 47 -1.29 -5.43 -7.12
CA LYS A 47 -1.19 -4.37 -6.10
C LYS A 47 -0.94 -4.95 -4.71
N ALA A 48 -1.66 -6.01 -4.32
CA ALA A 48 -1.46 -6.66 -3.03
C ALA A 48 -0.05 -7.26 -2.91
N ALA A 49 0.49 -7.85 -3.98
CA ALA A 49 1.86 -8.37 -4.00
C ALA A 49 2.91 -7.24 -3.89
N ALA A 50 2.72 -6.13 -4.59
CA ALA A 50 3.61 -4.97 -4.50
C ALA A 50 3.56 -4.29 -3.12
N GLU A 51 2.38 -4.20 -2.49
CA GLU A 51 2.24 -3.67 -1.13
C GLU A 51 2.93 -4.58 -0.10
N GLU A 52 2.87 -5.90 -0.26
CA GLU A 52 3.55 -6.85 0.63
C GLU A 52 5.08 -6.73 0.51
N GLN A 53 5.60 -6.65 -0.72
CA GLN A 53 7.03 -6.43 -0.97
C GLN A 53 7.54 -5.15 -0.29
N LEU A 54 6.76 -4.07 -0.35
CA LEU A 54 7.10 -2.82 0.33
C LEU A 54 7.07 -2.97 1.86
N ARG A 55 6.08 -3.68 2.41
CA ARG A 55 6.00 -3.95 3.86
C ARG A 55 7.22 -4.73 4.36
N ASP A 56 7.66 -5.73 3.61
CA ASP A 56 8.83 -6.54 3.98
C ASP A 56 10.13 -5.72 3.96
N LEU A 57 10.30 -4.85 2.96
CA LEU A 57 11.46 -3.95 2.88
C LEU A 57 11.47 -2.90 4.00
N ILE A 58 10.31 -2.36 4.38
CA ILE A 58 10.21 -1.43 5.52
C ILE A 58 10.52 -2.17 6.82
N LYS A 59 10.08 -3.42 6.95
CA LYS A 59 10.31 -4.24 8.13
C LYS A 59 11.78 -4.65 8.29
N SER A 60 12.47 -4.94 7.19
CA SER A 60 13.89 -5.29 7.20
C SER A 60 14.81 -4.09 7.42
N SER A 61 14.47 -2.91 6.88
CA SER A 61 15.28 -1.70 7.03
C SER A 61 15.15 -1.01 8.40
N GLY A 62 14.00 -1.13 9.07
CA GLY A 62 13.69 -0.35 10.27
C GLY A 62 14.15 -0.95 11.61
N GLY A 63 14.55 -2.23 11.64
CA GLY A 63 14.86 -2.95 12.88
C GLY A 63 16.30 -2.75 13.39
N GLU A 64 17.28 -3.10 12.58
CA GLU A 64 18.71 -3.07 12.95
C GLU A 64 19.24 -1.63 13.04
N SER A 65 18.88 -0.79 12.07
CA SER A 65 19.26 0.62 12.04
C SER A 65 18.78 1.41 13.26
N LYS A 66 17.65 1.01 13.87
CA LYS A 66 17.05 1.72 14.99
C LYS A 66 17.82 1.53 16.29
N GLU A 67 18.29 0.31 16.57
CA GLU A 67 19.06 0.07 17.78
C GLU A 67 20.46 0.66 17.65
N GLU A 68 21.10 0.55 16.48
CA GLU A 68 22.36 1.23 16.20
C GLU A 68 22.24 2.75 16.34
N PHE A 69 21.16 3.33 15.80
CA PHE A 69 20.84 4.74 15.97
C PHE A 69 20.63 5.11 17.43
N ARG A 70 19.87 4.31 18.19
CA ARG A 70 19.69 4.51 19.64
C ARG A 70 21.03 4.52 20.36
N GLN A 71 21.90 3.55 20.10
CA GLN A 71 23.22 3.49 20.71
C GLN A 71 24.10 4.68 20.33
N GLY A 72 24.06 5.10 19.05
CA GLY A 72 24.74 6.29 18.57
C GLY A 72 24.30 7.56 19.30
N VAL A 73 22.98 7.75 19.44
CA VAL A 73 22.39 8.89 20.14
C VAL A 73 22.77 8.88 21.63
N ILE A 74 22.65 7.74 22.31
CA ILE A 74 23.03 7.61 23.73
C ILE A 74 24.50 7.98 23.92
N ASN A 75 25.40 7.43 23.09
CA ASN A 75 26.83 7.73 23.14
C ASN A 75 27.13 9.22 22.91
N THR A 76 26.45 9.86 21.95
CA THR A 76 26.61 11.31 21.73
C THR A 76 26.12 12.13 22.92
N LEU A 77 24.98 11.78 23.51
CA LEU A 77 24.40 12.50 24.65
C LEU A 77 25.26 12.36 25.92
N GLU A 78 25.81 11.17 26.17
CA GLU A 78 26.75 10.96 27.30
C GLU A 78 28.05 11.73 27.10
N ARG A 79 28.65 11.69 25.89
CA ARG A 79 29.89 12.42 25.58
C ARG A 79 29.75 13.93 25.65
N ARG A 80 28.55 14.45 25.37
CA ARG A 80 28.21 15.88 25.44
C ARG A 80 27.63 16.29 26.80
N LEU A 81 27.61 15.38 27.78
CA LEU A 81 27.12 15.62 29.14
C LEU A 81 25.68 16.17 29.17
N PHE A 82 24.82 15.68 28.28
CA PHE A 82 23.39 15.99 28.33
C PHE A 82 22.71 15.31 29.53
N HIS A 83 23.02 14.03 29.71
CA HIS A 83 22.62 13.25 30.87
C HIS A 83 23.76 12.31 31.27
N ILE A 84 23.86 12.01 32.56
CA ILE A 84 24.84 11.10 33.17
C ILE A 84 24.07 10.17 34.10
N PRO A 85 24.37 8.86 34.15
CA PRO A 85 23.81 8.00 35.18
C PRO A 85 24.25 8.51 36.56
N SER A 86 23.28 8.78 37.43
CA SER A 86 23.55 9.28 38.78
C SER A 86 24.39 8.27 39.54
N PHE A 87 25.31 8.75 40.38
CA PHE A 87 26.23 7.91 41.15
C PHE A 87 27.13 7.00 40.30
N LYS A 88 27.55 7.45 39.09
CA LYS A 88 28.41 6.66 38.19
C LYS A 88 29.68 6.11 38.87
N ILE A 89 30.29 6.88 39.78
CA ILE A 89 31.47 6.45 40.56
C ILE A 89 31.15 5.36 41.61
N TYR A 90 29.88 5.20 41.97
CA TYR A 90 29.39 4.21 42.94
C TYR A 90 28.54 3.11 42.28
N ARG A 91 28.87 2.74 41.02
CA ARG A 91 28.15 1.73 40.19
C ARG A 91 26.78 2.14 39.67
N GLY A 92 26.32 3.35 39.96
CA GLY A 92 25.07 3.91 39.44
C GLY A 92 23.81 3.34 40.09
N VAL A 93 22.72 4.10 40.02
CA VAL A 93 21.39 3.68 40.46
C VAL A 93 20.45 3.65 39.25
N ALA A 94 19.81 2.50 39.01
CA ALA A 94 18.86 2.36 37.90
C ALA A 94 17.72 3.37 38.05
N GLY A 95 17.43 4.11 36.98
CA GLY A 95 16.35 5.11 36.96
C GLY A 95 16.72 6.50 37.49
N SER A 96 17.94 6.71 38.02
CA SER A 96 18.41 8.04 38.45
C SER A 96 19.45 8.60 37.48
N TYR A 97 19.21 9.82 36.98
CA TYR A 97 20.07 10.49 36.00
C TYR A 97 20.29 11.96 36.35
N ASP A 98 21.53 12.41 36.23
CA ASP A 98 21.95 13.81 36.40
C ASP A 98 22.02 14.51 35.05
N TYR A 99 21.41 15.69 34.94
CA TYR A 99 21.49 16.51 33.72
C TYR A 99 22.68 17.46 33.82
N GLY A 100 23.53 17.49 32.79
CA GLY A 100 24.61 18.47 32.72
C GLY A 100 24.13 19.84 32.26
N PRO A 101 25.06 20.82 32.10
CA PRO A 101 24.72 22.19 31.71
C PRO A 101 23.83 22.31 30.45
N PRO A 102 24.11 21.60 29.33
CA PRO A 102 23.24 21.68 28.16
C PRO A 102 21.88 21.01 28.40
N GLY A 103 21.83 19.90 29.16
CA GLY A 103 20.57 19.22 29.50
C GLY A 103 19.65 20.08 30.37
N CYS A 104 20.21 20.77 31.36
CA CYS A 104 19.47 21.72 32.20
C CYS A 104 18.92 22.90 31.40
N SER A 105 19.68 23.43 30.43
CA SER A 105 19.20 24.49 29.53
C SER A 105 18.01 24.04 28.69
N VAL A 106 18.10 22.86 28.05
CA VAL A 106 16.99 22.29 27.26
C VAL A 106 15.76 22.06 28.15
N LYS A 107 15.94 21.48 29.34
CA LYS A 107 14.85 21.28 30.30
C LYS A 107 14.17 22.60 30.65
N SER A 108 14.95 23.65 30.92
CA SER A 108 14.41 24.99 31.21
C SER A 108 13.60 25.56 30.05
N ASN A 109 14.10 25.42 28.81
CA ASN A 109 13.39 25.89 27.61
C ASN A 109 12.06 25.14 27.40
N VAL A 110 12.06 23.82 27.59
CA VAL A 110 10.84 23.01 27.51
C VAL A 110 9.84 23.40 28.59
N LEU A 111 10.31 23.60 29.83
CA LEU A 111 9.46 24.04 30.94
C LEU A 111 8.91 25.45 30.72
N ALA A 112 9.71 26.35 30.14
CA ALA A 112 9.28 27.71 29.82
C ALA A 112 8.23 27.73 28.70
N PHE A 113 8.35 26.85 27.71
CA PHE A 113 7.33 26.69 26.67
C PHE A 113 6.01 26.12 27.23
N TRP A 114 6.10 25.25 28.25
CA TRP A 114 4.94 24.57 28.84
C TRP A 114 4.15 25.42 29.84
N ARG A 115 4.75 26.47 30.40
CA ARG A 115 4.12 27.37 31.38
C ARG A 115 3.45 28.54 30.67
#